data_AF-A0A150IHI1-F1
#
_entry.id   AF-A0A150IHI1-F1
#
_cell.length_a   1.000
_cell.length_b   1.000
_cell.length_c   1.000
_cell.angle_alpha   90.00
_cell.angle_beta   90.00
_cell.angle_gamma   90.00
#
_symmetry.space_group_name_H-M   'P 1'
#
loop_
_entity.id
_entity.type
_entity.pdbx_description
1 polymer ?
#
loop_
_entity_poly.entity_id
_entity_poly.type
_entity_poly.pdbx_seq_one_letter_code
_entity_poly.pdbx_strand_id
1 'polypeptide(L)' 'MGHIEQINASLVDGKVTVDVKRILRLPSTLHSKVSMKCVEIKNIENFDPLKYAVPKFVLERKD' A
#
# COMPACT_ATOMS: atom_id res chain seq x y z
N MET A 1 -16.59 5.43 23.86
CA MET A 1 -16.43 4.73 22.57
C MET A 1 -16.72 3.26 22.79
N GLY A 2 -17.54 2.67 21.93
CA GLY A 2 -17.79 1.23 21.91
C GLY A 2 -16.54 0.46 21.46
N HIS A 3 -16.44 -0.81 21.83
CA HIS A 3 -15.29 -1.66 21.51
C HIS A 3 -15.02 -1.77 19.99
N ILE A 4 -16.09 -1.78 19.18
CA ILE A 4 -16.00 -1.80 17.72
C ILE A 4 -15.40 -0.49 17.18
N GLU A 5 -15.76 0.66 17.75
CA GLU A 5 -15.25 1.97 17.32
C GLU A 5 -13.75 2.08 17.54
N GLN A 6 -13.24 1.54 18.65
CA GLN A 6 -11.82 1.52 18.96
C GLN A 6 -11.02 0.66 17.97
N ILE A 7 -11.55 -0.53 17.64
CA ILE A 7 -10.93 -1.41 16.63
C ILE A 7 -10.88 -0.70 15.28
N ASN A 8 -12.00 -0.13 14.84
CA ASN A 8 -12.07 0.57 13.55
C ASN A 8 -11.10 1.74 13.50
N ALA A 9 -11.03 2.55 14.57
CA ALA A 9 -10.11 3.68 14.65
C ALA A 9 -8.62 3.26 14.61
N SER A 10 -8.28 2.05 15.08
CA SER A 10 -6.91 1.53 15.02
C SER A 10 -6.49 1.00 13.65
N LEU A 11 -7.46 0.61 12.80
CA LEU A 11 -7.21 0.03 11.48
C LEU A 11 -7.05 1.08 10.38
N VAL A 12 -7.51 2.31 10.62
CA VAL A 12 -7.47 3.39 9.63
C VAL A 12 -6.59 4.55 10.09
N ASP A 13 -5.85 5.14 9.16
CA ASP A 13 -5.18 6.42 9.43
C ASP A 13 -6.18 7.57 9.24
N GLY A 14 -6.86 7.94 10.33
CA GLY A 14 -7.88 8.98 10.31
C GLY A 14 -7.36 10.36 9.84
N LYS A 15 -6.07 10.68 10.06
CA LYS A 15 -5.49 11.96 9.60
C LYS A 15 -5.41 12.02 8.09
N VAL A 16 -5.09 10.88 7.44
CA VAL A 16 -5.10 10.75 5.98
C VAL A 16 -6.52 10.92 5.44
N THR A 17 -7.53 10.38 6.13
CA THR A 17 -8.94 10.44 5.70
C THR A 17 -9.55 11.84 5.78
N VAL A 18 -9.28 12.61 6.83
CA VAL A 18 -9.89 13.94 7.04
C VAL A 18 -9.20 15.08 6.26
N ASP A 19 -7.99 14.86 5.76
CA ASP A 19 -7.19 15.87 5.06
C ASP A 19 -7.62 16.02 3.60
N VAL A 20 -8.30 17.13 3.29
CA VAL A 20 -8.83 17.46 1.95
C VAL A 20 -7.72 17.67 0.90
N LYS A 21 -6.49 18.02 1.32
CA LYS A 21 -5.38 18.32 0.41
C LYS A 21 -4.26 17.29 0.49
N ARG A 22 -4.57 16.09 0.98
CA ARG A 22 -3.59 15.03 1.19
C ARG A 22 -2.92 14.62 -0.11
N ILE A 23 -1.60 14.55 -0.10
CA ILE A 23 -0.84 13.90 -1.16
C ILE A 23 -0.70 12.40 -0.85
N LEU A 24 -1.06 11.56 -1.82
CA LEU A 24 -0.88 10.12 -1.75
C LEU A 24 0.27 9.70 -2.66
N ARG A 25 0.87 8.54 -2.36
CA ARG A 25 1.93 7.99 -3.22
C ARG A 25 1.34 7.65 -4.58
N LEU A 26 1.99 8.15 -5.63
CA LEU A 26 1.52 7.96 -7.00
C LEU A 26 1.58 6.47 -7.38
N PRO A 27 0.50 5.89 -7.93
CA PRO A 27 0.53 4.54 -8.49
C PRO A 27 1.63 4.42 -9.56
N SER A 28 2.11 3.20 -9.78
CA SER A 28 3.28 2.83 -10.60
C SER A 28 4.66 3.30 -10.08
N THR A 29 4.74 4.17 -9.07
CA THR A 29 6.03 4.58 -8.51
C THR A 29 6.66 3.54 -7.60
N LEU A 30 7.99 3.61 -7.44
CA LEU A 30 8.73 2.77 -6.51
C LEU A 30 8.64 3.32 -5.08
N HIS A 31 8.32 2.46 -4.12
CA HIS A 31 8.51 2.71 -2.70
C HIS A 31 9.93 2.30 -2.29
N SER A 32 10.89 3.22 -2.39
CA SER A 32 12.33 2.94 -2.23
C SER A 32 12.70 2.20 -0.93
N LYS A 33 12.03 2.47 0.19
CA LYS A 33 12.30 1.79 1.48
C LYS A 33 12.13 0.26 1.42
N VAL A 34 11.20 -0.23 0.61
CA VAL A 34 10.89 -1.67 0.48
C VAL A 34 11.20 -2.20 -0.92
N SER A 35 11.66 -1.34 -1.83
CA SER A 35 11.96 -1.68 -3.23
C SER A 35 10.78 -2.34 -3.98
N MET A 36 9.54 -1.96 -3.66
CA MET A 36 8.32 -2.45 -4.33
C MET A 36 7.57 -1.32 -5.05
N LYS A 37 6.87 -1.66 -6.13
CA LYS A 37 6.00 -0.74 -6.90
C LYS A 37 4.69 -0.52 -6.15
N CYS A 38 4.16 0.70 -6.23
CA CYS A 38 2.81 1.01 -5.78
C CYS A 38 1.83 0.63 -6.88
N VAL A 39 1.20 -0.54 -6.77
CA VAL A 39 0.35 -1.10 -7.83
C VAL A 39 -1.11 -0.77 -7.55
N GLU A 40 -1.87 -0.45 -8.59
CA GLU A 40 -3.34 -0.36 -8.52
C GLU A 40 -3.92 -1.77 -8.34
N ILE A 41 -4.71 -1.98 -7.28
CA ILE A 41 -5.32 -3.27 -6.96
C ILE A 41 -6.81 -3.20 -7.29
N LYS A 42 -7.24 -3.97 -8.30
CA LYS A 42 -8.66 -4.06 -8.69
C LYS A 42 -9.43 -5.15 -7.94
N ASN A 43 -8.72 -6.17 -7.46
CA ASN A 43 -9.28 -7.26 -6.68
C ASN A 43 -8.26 -7.67 -5.61
N ILE A 44 -8.62 -7.46 -4.34
CA ILE A 44 -7.74 -7.72 -3.20
C ILE A 44 -7.52 -9.21 -2.94
N GLU A 45 -8.53 -10.06 -3.19
CA GLU A 45 -8.51 -11.49 -2.89
C GLU A 45 -7.45 -12.24 -3.73
N ASN A 46 -7.18 -11.73 -4.94
CA ASN A 46 -6.23 -12.34 -5.88
C ASN A 46 -4.88 -11.62 -5.92
N PHE A 47 -4.65 -10.64 -5.05
CA PHE A 47 -3.46 -9.82 -5.09
C PHE A 47 -2.35 -10.37 -4.18
N ASP A 48 -1.27 -10.84 -4.80
CA ASP A 48 -0.01 -11.18 -4.12
C ASP A 48 1.05 -10.07 -4.33
N PRO A 49 1.42 -9.31 -3.28
CA PRO A 49 2.42 -8.26 -3.39
C PRO A 49 3.79 -8.76 -3.87
N LEU A 50 4.19 -9.98 -3.48
CA LEU A 50 5.50 -10.55 -3.81
C LEU A 50 5.60 -11.00 -5.27
N LYS A 51 4.45 -11.13 -5.93
CA LYS A 51 4.36 -11.45 -7.36
C LYS A 51 4.15 -10.21 -8.22
N TYR A 52 3.23 -9.32 -7.82
CA TYR A 52 2.78 -8.22 -8.68
C TYR A 52 3.48 -6.89 -8.40
N ALA A 53 3.90 -6.64 -7.14
CA ALA A 53 4.53 -5.38 -6.75
C ALA A 53 6.07 -5.39 -6.91
N VAL A 54 6.68 -6.53 -7.22
CA VAL A 54 8.14 -6.63 -7.35
C VAL A 54 8.61 -6.04 -8.70
N PRO A 55 9.57 -5.09 -8.72
CA PRO A 55 10.20 -4.60 -9.94
C PRO A 55 11.16 -5.63 -10.55
N LYS A 56 11.36 -5.57 -11.88
CA LYS A 56 12.25 -6.49 -12.61
C LYS A 56 13.68 -6.53 -12.05
N PHE A 57 14.27 -5.36 -11.81
CA PHE A 57 15.64 -5.24 -11.27
C PHE A 57 15.84 -5.89 -9.89
N VAL A 58 14.78 -6.18 -9.13
CA VAL A 58 14.89 -6.90 -7.85
C VAL A 58 15.03 -8.39 -8.08
N LEU A 59 14.38 -8.93 -9.12
CA LEU A 59 14.47 -10.34 -9.50
C LEU A 59 15.85 -10.65 -10.11
N GLU A 60 16.35 -9.74 -10.95
CA GLU A 60 17.66 -9.85 -11.62
C GLU A 60 18.86 -9.86 -10.64
N ARG A 61 18.67 -9.50 -9.35
CA ARG A 61 19.76 -9.57 -8.34
C ARG A 61 20.14 -10.99 -7.92
N LYS A 62 19.29 -11.96 -8.21
CA LYS A 62 19.49 -13.36 -7.80
C LYS A 62 20.28 -14.19 -8.83
N ASP A 63 20.51 -13.61 -10.01
CA ASP A 63 21.41 -14.13 -11.04
C ASP A 63 22.79 -13.48 -10.90
#